data_AF-A0A3M1RXP6-F1
#
_entry.id   AF-A0A3M1RXP6-F1
#
_cell.length_a   1.000
_cell.length_b   1.000
_cell.length_c   1.000
_cell.angle_alpha   90.00
_cell.angle_beta   90.00
_cell.angle_gamma   90.00
#
_symmetry.space_group_name_H-M   'P 1'
#
loop_
_entity.id
_entity.type
_entity.pdbx_description
1 polymer ?
#
loop_
_entity_poly.entity_id
_entity_poly.type
_entity_poly.pdbx_seq_one_letter_code
_entity_poly.pdbx_strand_id
1 'polypeptide(L)'
;MAAQVNIEELRHYREQARFQNWLPYLKSEIYRSLYADPVWPANQPPLQHADKARVLETVIQRLIERGAFARSAIGKAAADDAGD
;
A
#
# COMPACT_ATOMS: atom_id res chain seq x y z
N MET A 1 -7.91 12.18 -27.28
CA MET A 1 -6.51 11.83 -27.64
C MET A 1 -6.33 10.34 -27.43
N ALA A 2 -5.62 9.67 -28.32
CA ALA A 2 -5.21 8.27 -28.16
C ALA A 2 -3.69 8.19 -28.34
N ALA A 3 -3.02 7.38 -27.52
CA ALA A 3 -1.59 7.11 -27.62
C ALA A 3 -1.39 5.69 -28.15
N GLN A 4 -0.38 5.52 -29.01
CA GLN A 4 -0.02 4.21 -29.53
C GLN A 4 0.71 3.40 -28.43
N VAL A 5 0.31 2.15 -28.24
CA VAL A 5 1.04 1.19 -27.42
C VAL A 5 1.77 0.22 -28.35
N ASN A 6 3.10 0.26 -28.34
CA ASN A 6 3.91 -0.69 -29.09
C ASN A 6 4.16 -1.95 -28.25
N ILE A 7 3.56 -3.07 -28.66
CA ILE A 7 3.64 -4.33 -27.93
C ILE A 7 5.05 -4.95 -27.97
N GLU A 8 5.79 -4.77 -29.05
CA GLU A 8 7.11 -5.39 -29.20
C GLU A 8 8.14 -4.73 -28.30
N GLU A 9 8.10 -3.41 -28.19
CA GLU A 9 8.93 -2.66 -27.23
C GLU A 9 8.66 -3.10 -25.79
N LEU A 10 7.39 -3.42 -25.45
CA LEU A 10 7.06 -3.97 -24.14
C LEU A 10 7.61 -5.39 -23.93
N ARG A 11 7.80 -6.19 -24.98
CA ARG A 11 8.43 -7.52 -24.86
C ARG A 11 9.94 -7.36 -24.69
N HIS A 12 10.57 -6.57 -25.56
CA HIS A 12 11.98 -6.27 -25.48
C HIS A 12 12.40 -5.68 -24.12
N TYR A 13 11.59 -4.75 -23.59
CA TYR A 13 11.81 -4.19 -22.26
C TYR A 13 11.82 -5.26 -21.15
N ARG A 14 10.89 -6.23 -21.18
CA ARG A 14 10.84 -7.30 -20.17
C ARG A 14 12.08 -8.19 -20.19
N GLU A 15 12.69 -8.37 -21.36
CA GLU A 15 13.89 -9.19 -21.54
C GLU A 15 15.18 -8.48 -21.15
N GLN A 16 15.29 -7.18 -21.48
CA GLN A 16 16.59 -6.48 -21.45
C GLN A 16 16.71 -5.45 -20.32
N ALA A 17 15.60 -4.91 -19.82
CA ALA A 17 15.68 -3.79 -18.89
C ALA A 17 16.27 -4.23 -17.55
N ARG A 18 17.35 -3.55 -17.14
CA ARG A 18 18.02 -3.72 -15.84
C ARG A 18 17.45 -2.81 -14.75
N PHE A 19 16.83 -1.71 -15.15
CA PHE A 19 16.25 -0.71 -14.26
C PHE A 19 14.73 -0.69 -14.43
N GLN A 20 14.00 -0.67 -13.31
CA GLN A 20 12.53 -0.73 -13.23
C GLN A 20 11.86 -1.99 -13.82
N ASN A 21 12.64 -3.03 -14.16
CA ASN A 21 12.09 -4.33 -14.51
C ASN A 21 11.94 -5.19 -13.24
N TRP A 22 10.74 -5.19 -12.67
CA TRP A 22 10.46 -5.94 -11.45
C TRP A 22 10.15 -7.42 -11.70
N LEU A 23 9.73 -7.77 -12.92
CA LEU A 23 9.25 -9.11 -13.28
C LEU A 23 10.23 -10.23 -12.93
N PRO A 24 11.55 -10.13 -13.21
CA PRO A 24 12.51 -11.18 -12.88
C PRO A 24 12.73 -11.37 -11.37
N TYR A 25 12.37 -10.38 -10.55
CA TYR A 25 12.63 -10.36 -9.12
C TYR A 25 11.37 -10.59 -8.28
N LEU A 26 10.23 -10.87 -8.91
CA LEU A 26 8.98 -11.17 -8.22
C LEU A 26 9.11 -12.53 -7.51
N LYS A 27 9.02 -12.51 -6.18
CA LYS A 27 8.87 -13.73 -5.36
C LYS A 27 7.39 -13.93 -5.06
N SER A 28 6.74 -14.77 -5.85
CA SER A 28 5.28 -14.96 -5.78
C SER A 28 4.81 -15.50 -4.43
N GLU A 29 5.68 -16.22 -3.73
CA GLU A 29 5.45 -16.73 -2.38
C GLU A 29 5.28 -15.60 -1.36
N ILE A 30 5.99 -14.48 -1.54
CA ILE A 30 5.84 -13.29 -0.67
C ILE A 30 4.47 -12.66 -0.86
N TYR A 31 3.93 -12.66 -2.09
CA TYR A 31 2.59 -12.14 -2.33
C TYR A 31 1.52 -12.95 -1.59
N ARG A 32 1.67 -14.27 -1.47
CA ARG A 32 0.73 -15.08 -0.69
C ARG A 32 0.67 -14.62 0.77
N SER A 33 1.83 -14.37 1.38
CA SER A 33 1.90 -13.87 2.75
C SER A 33 1.37 -12.44 2.88
N LEU A 34 1.64 -11.57 1.89
CA LEU A 34 1.14 -10.20 1.87
C LEU A 34 -0.40 -10.15 1.88
N TYR A 35 -1.05 -11.07 1.17
CA TYR A 35 -2.52 -11.14 1.10
C TYR A 35 -3.16 -11.99 2.20
N ALA A 36 -2.38 -12.63 3.07
CA ALA A 36 -2.92 -13.48 4.14
C ALA A 36 -3.67 -12.68 5.21
N ASP A 37 -3.23 -11.44 5.47
CA ASP A 37 -3.87 -10.51 6.42
C ASP A 37 -4.08 -9.13 5.76
N PRO A 38 -5.22 -8.91 5.08
CA PRO A 38 -5.47 -7.70 4.31
C PRO A 38 -5.60 -6.47 5.23
N VAL A 39 -4.77 -5.46 4.94
CA VAL A 39 -4.73 -4.20 5.68
C VAL A 39 -5.92 -3.30 5.33
N TRP A 40 -6.30 -3.24 4.05
CA TRP A 40 -7.39 -2.40 3.57
C TRP A 40 -8.70 -3.20 3.52
N PRO A 41 -9.84 -2.62 3.96
CA PRO A 41 -11.11 -3.33 3.92
C PRO A 41 -11.54 -3.62 2.47
N ALA A 42 -11.95 -4.86 2.21
CA ALA A 42 -12.39 -5.30 0.90
C ALA A 42 -13.74 -4.67 0.51
N ASN A 43 -13.99 -4.57 -0.81
CA ASN A 43 -15.28 -4.26 -1.41
C ASN A 43 -15.95 -2.96 -0.92
N GLN A 44 -15.15 -1.92 -0.64
CA GLN A 44 -15.69 -0.61 -0.29
C GLN A 44 -16.41 0.03 -1.48
N PRO A 45 -17.56 0.69 -1.27
CA PRO A 45 -18.16 1.52 -2.30
C PRO A 45 -17.22 2.69 -2.67
N PRO A 46 -17.46 3.40 -3.79
CA PRO A 46 -16.72 4.61 -4.09
C PRO A 46 -16.82 5.61 -2.94
N LEU A 47 -15.71 5.80 -2.22
CA LEU A 47 -15.64 6.70 -1.06
C LEU A 47 -15.27 8.12 -1.49
N GLN A 48 -15.86 9.11 -0.82
CA GLN A 48 -15.39 10.49 -0.90
C GLN A 48 -14.06 10.64 -0.16
N HIS A 49 -13.33 11.74 -0.42
CA HIS A 49 -12.01 11.95 0.18
C HIS A 49 -12.01 11.90 1.71
N ALA A 50 -13.02 12.50 2.35
CA ALA A 50 -13.15 12.48 3.81
C ALA A 50 -13.35 11.07 4.37
N ASP A 51 -14.14 10.24 3.69
CA ASP A 51 -14.39 8.87 4.13
C ASP A 51 -13.17 7.97 3.94
N LYS A 52 -12.39 8.20 2.86
CA LYS A 52 -11.08 7.54 2.69
C LYS A 52 -10.12 7.86 3.84
N ALA A 53 -10.14 9.10 4.34
CA ALA A 53 -9.30 9.50 5.46
C ALA A 53 -9.66 8.75 6.75
N ARG A 54 -10.95 8.59 7.03
CA ARG A 54 -11.43 7.81 8.19
C ARG A 54 -11.06 6.34 8.11
N VAL A 55 -11.18 5.74 6.92
CA VAL A 55 -10.75 4.35 6.68
C VAL A 55 -9.25 4.23 6.90
N LEU A 56 -8.45 5.15 6.35
CA LEU A 56 -7.00 5.17 6.55
C LEU A 56 -6.63 5.28 8.03
N GLU A 57 -7.27 6.16 8.79
CA GLU A 57 -7.02 6.31 10.23
C GLU A 57 -7.32 5.00 10.98
N THR A 58 -8.47 4.39 10.71
CA THR A 58 -8.85 3.10 11.30
C THR A 58 -7.83 2.00 10.98
N VAL A 59 -7.37 1.96 9.72
CA VAL A 59 -6.36 1.01 9.27
C VAL A 59 -5.04 1.24 10.01
N ILE A 60 -4.56 2.48 10.11
CA ILE A 60 -3.32 2.81 10.83
C ILE A 60 -3.41 2.40 12.30
N GLN A 61 -4.54 2.63 12.97
CA GLN A 61 -4.70 2.21 14.37
C GLN A 61 -4.60 0.69 14.51
N ARG A 62 -5.27 -0.08 13.64
CA ARG A 62 -5.13 -1.55 13.63
C ARG A 62 -3.70 -2.01 13.38
N LEU A 63 -2.96 -1.32 12.51
CA LEU A 63 -1.55 -1.60 12.24
C LEU A 63 -0.66 -1.36 13.48
N ILE A 64 -1.01 -0.37 14.30
CA ILE A 64 -0.32 -0.08 15.56
C ILE A 64 -0.71 -1.12 16.63
N GLU A 65 -2.00 -1.42 16.78
CA GLU A 65 -2.51 -2.41 17.74
C GLU A 65 -1.92 -3.80 17.51
N ARG A 66 -1.76 -4.22 16.25
CA ARG A 66 -1.10 -5.50 15.91
C ARG A 66 0.42 -5.49 16.05
N GLY A 67 1.01 -4.35 16.42
CA GLY A 67 2.45 -4.16 16.57
C GLY A 67 3.24 -4.12 15.26
N ALA A 68 2.57 -4.05 14.11
CA ALA A 68 3.25 -3.93 12.83
C ALA A 68 3.90 -2.54 12.67
N PHE A 69 3.21 -1.50 13.14
CA PHE A 69 3.71 -0.12 13.14
C PHE A 69 3.90 0.39 14.57
N ALA A 70 4.94 1.20 14.78
CA ALA A 70 5.12 1.97 15.99
C ALA A 70 4.54 3.38 15.80
N ARG A 71 3.94 3.92 16.86
CA ARG A 71 3.56 5.34 16.88
C ARG A 71 4.83 6.20 16.85
N SER A 72 4.84 7.24 16.03
CA SER A 72 5.91 8.25 16.04
C SER A 72 5.95 8.95 17.41
N ALA A 73 7.14 9.34 17.87
CA ALA A 73 7.31 10.12 19.10
C ALA A 73 6.46 11.40 19.10
N ILE A 74 6.33 12.06 17.94
CA ILE A 74 5.50 13.26 17.76
C ILE A 74 4.02 12.93 18.00
N GLY A 75 3.54 11.83 17.43
CA GLY A 75 2.16 11.39 17.57
C GLY A 75 1.85 10.78 18.94
N LYS A 76 2.87 10.40 19.71
CA LYS A 76 2.74 9.92 21.09
C LYS A 76 2.56 11.10 22.05
N ALA A 77 3.42 12.11 21.96
CA ALA A 77 3.32 13.33 22.78
C ALA A 77 1.94 14.01 22.64
N ALA A 78 1.46 14.17 21.41
CA ALA A 78 0.14 14.79 21.18
C ALA A 78 -1.06 13.97 21.73
N ALA A 79 -0.91 12.67 21.93
CA ALA A 79 -1.95 11.82 22.52
C ALA A 79 -1.91 11.89 24.05
N ASP A 80 -0.71 11.96 24.63
CA ASP A 80 -0.51 12.13 26.08
C ASP A 80 -1.02 13.50 26.55
N ASP A 81 -0.83 14.55 25.74
CA ASP A 81 -1.33 15.93 26.01
C ASP A 81 -2.85 16.08 25.86
N ALA A 82 -3.53 15.18 25.14
CA ALA A 82 -4.99 15.21 24.94
C ALA A 82 -5.78 14.43 26.01
N GLY A 83 -5.07 13.80 26.96
CA GLY A 83 -5.63 12.99 28.04
C GLY A 83 -5.71 13.66 29.42
N ASP A 84 -5.42 14.97 29.50
CA ASP A 84 -5.56 15.84 30.70
C ASP A 84 -6.81 16.75 30.59
#